data_AF-A0A2T7Q6R5-F1
#
_entry.id   AF-A0A2T7Q6R5-F1
#
_cell.length_a   1.000
_cell.length_b   1.000
_cell.length_c   1.000
_cell.angle_alpha   90.00
_cell.angle_beta   90.00
_cell.angle_gamma   90.00
#
_symmetry.space_group_name_H-M   'P 1'
#
loop_
_entity.id
_entity.type
_entity.pdbx_description
1 polymer ?
#
loop_
_entity_poly.entity_id
_entity_poly.type
_entity_poly.pdbx_seq_one_letter_code
_entity_poly.pdbx_strand_id
1 'polypeptide(L)'
;MQTLDNLLSNVSWDKEPDDQIETLKIFDSLTEDQLKELVSAKYIKSYEAGIVIRHLGYARLSHCLSELLEFLQDGNWPVVRDVAKLLASIGKPLIPYIQKVFKKDHEELWNYWILIYIVSDWKEQTIQLLKSDLLALVKRGDKEGAAVEALRILKRCLNESDFHHQYNYLLGIYKGDKYWVDELETVLQ
;
A
#
# COMPACT_ATOMS: atom_id res chain seq x y z
N MET A 1 -6.83 -8.61 32.70
CA MET A 1 -6.04 -8.01 31.60
C MET A 1 -7.00 -7.22 30.74
N GLN A 2 -6.73 -5.94 30.44
CA GLN A 2 -7.57 -5.20 29.49
C GLN A 2 -7.36 -5.81 28.09
N THR A 3 -8.46 -6.07 27.37
CA THR A 3 -8.40 -6.56 25.98
C THR A 3 -8.03 -5.40 25.06
N LEU A 4 -7.49 -5.72 23.87
CA LEU A 4 -7.23 -4.69 22.86
C LEU A 4 -8.51 -3.95 22.45
N ASP A 5 -9.64 -4.65 22.32
CA ASP A 5 -10.94 -4.04 22.03
C ASP A 5 -11.30 -2.94 23.06
N ASN A 6 -11.07 -3.21 24.36
CA ASN A 6 -11.33 -2.24 25.41
C ASN A 6 -10.38 -1.04 25.31
N LEU A 7 -9.11 -1.26 24.99
CA LEU A 7 -8.14 -0.18 24.82
C LEU A 7 -8.49 0.69 23.61
N LEU A 8 -8.78 0.06 22.47
CA LEU A 8 -9.13 0.72 21.21
C LEU A 8 -10.40 1.57 21.34
N SER A 9 -11.37 1.16 22.17
CA SER A 9 -12.59 1.95 22.42
C SER A 9 -12.34 3.36 22.99
N ASN A 10 -11.15 3.63 23.52
CA ASN A 10 -10.78 4.97 24.01
C ASN A 10 -10.15 5.86 22.94
N VAL A 11 -9.80 5.30 21.78
CA VAL A 11 -9.20 6.04 20.66
C VAL A 11 -10.30 6.72 19.87
N SER A 12 -10.12 8.01 19.58
CA SER A 12 -11.06 8.79 18.77
C SER A 12 -10.72 8.62 17.29
N TRP A 13 -11.60 7.99 16.51
CA TRP A 13 -11.36 7.71 15.08
C TRP A 13 -11.29 8.97 14.20
N ASP A 14 -11.84 10.09 14.69
CA ASP A 14 -11.95 11.39 14.03
C ASP A 14 -10.76 12.33 14.32
N LYS A 15 -9.78 11.89 15.12
CA LYS A 15 -8.58 12.67 15.47
C LYS A 15 -7.31 12.06 14.90
N GLU A 16 -6.37 12.90 14.46
CA GLU A 16 -5.03 12.44 14.09
C GLU A 16 -4.24 11.99 15.35
N PRO A 17 -3.19 11.14 15.20
CA PRO A 17 -2.44 10.64 16.35
C PRO A 17 -1.92 11.73 17.31
N ASP A 18 -1.38 12.82 16.75
CA ASP A 18 -0.79 13.91 17.53
C ASP A 18 -1.82 14.62 18.43
N ASP A 19 -3.09 14.66 18.04
CA ASP A 19 -4.18 15.30 18.78
C ASP A 19 -4.73 14.46 19.94
N GLN A 20 -4.26 13.21 20.08
CA GLN A 20 -4.69 12.27 21.13
C GLN A 20 -3.54 11.46 21.71
N ILE A 21 -2.33 12.02 21.72
CA ILE A 21 -1.10 11.32 22.09
C ILE A 21 -1.15 10.73 23.51
N GLU A 22 -1.79 11.40 24.47
CA GLU A 22 -1.91 10.88 25.84
C GLU A 22 -2.76 9.60 25.90
N THR A 23 -3.79 9.50 25.06
CA THR A 23 -4.57 8.26 24.89
C THR A 23 -3.70 7.18 24.26
N LEU A 24 -2.86 7.53 23.28
CA LEU A 24 -2.10 6.56 22.49
C LEU A 24 -0.88 5.99 23.22
N LYS A 25 -0.31 6.72 24.18
CA LYS A 25 0.84 6.24 25.00
C LYS A 25 0.58 4.90 25.68
N ILE A 26 -0.66 4.55 25.98
CA ILE A 26 -0.99 3.25 26.59
C ILE A 26 -0.55 2.08 25.69
N PHE A 27 -0.56 2.27 24.37
CA PHE A 27 -0.21 1.24 23.39
C PHE A 27 1.31 1.06 23.23
N ASP A 28 2.14 1.99 23.71
CA ASP A 28 3.60 1.85 23.62
C ASP A 28 4.10 0.59 24.35
N SER A 29 3.37 0.19 25.40
CA SER A 29 3.61 -0.99 26.23
C SER A 29 2.97 -2.30 25.76
N LEU A 30 2.35 -2.34 24.56
CA LEU A 30 1.77 -3.59 24.03
C LEU A 30 2.82 -4.70 23.97
N THR A 31 2.42 -5.90 24.39
CA THR A 31 3.23 -7.11 24.26
C THR A 31 3.28 -7.59 22.81
N GLU A 32 4.22 -8.48 22.50
CA GLU A 32 4.34 -9.08 21.15
C GLU A 32 3.05 -9.80 20.71
N ASP A 33 2.37 -10.49 21.64
CA ASP A 33 1.10 -11.17 21.32
C ASP A 33 -0.02 -10.17 21.04
N GLN A 34 -0.04 -9.03 21.75
CA GLN A 34 -0.97 -7.95 21.46
C GLN A 34 -0.65 -7.25 20.14
N LEU A 35 0.64 -7.07 19.79
CA LEU A 35 1.02 -6.53 18.49
C LEU A 35 0.56 -7.46 17.36
N LYS A 36 0.75 -8.77 17.49
CA LYS A 36 0.23 -9.77 16.54
C LYS A 36 -1.28 -9.74 16.41
N GLU A 37 -2.00 -9.60 17.52
CA GLU A 37 -3.45 -9.47 17.48
C GLU A 37 -3.85 -8.17 16.76
N LEU A 38 -3.20 -7.03 17.06
CA LEU A 38 -3.46 -5.72 16.47
C LEU A 38 -3.30 -5.71 14.94
N VAL A 39 -2.27 -6.39 14.42
CA VAL A 39 -2.01 -6.48 12.97
C VAL A 39 -2.74 -7.64 12.29
N SER A 40 -3.67 -8.30 12.97
CA SER A 40 -4.45 -9.40 12.41
C SER A 40 -5.70 -8.92 11.65
N ALA A 41 -6.27 -9.81 10.84
CA ALA A 41 -7.50 -9.55 10.09
C ALA A 41 -8.72 -9.17 10.96
N LYS A 42 -8.65 -9.37 12.29
CA LYS A 42 -9.67 -8.94 13.25
C LYS A 42 -9.97 -7.44 13.14
N TYR A 43 -8.96 -6.61 12.85
CA TYR A 43 -9.07 -5.16 12.95
C TYR A 43 -9.13 -4.42 11.61
N ILE A 44 -9.33 -5.13 10.48
CA ILE A 44 -9.45 -4.49 9.16
C ILE A 44 -10.57 -3.44 9.10
N LYS A 45 -11.62 -3.60 9.92
CA LYS A 45 -12.77 -2.69 10.00
C LYS A 45 -12.64 -1.61 11.09
N SER A 46 -11.50 -1.49 11.77
CA SER A 46 -11.31 -0.51 12.84
C SER A 46 -10.45 0.67 12.36
N TYR A 47 -11.01 1.88 12.45
CA TYR A 47 -10.23 3.12 12.25
C TYR A 47 -9.22 3.31 13.37
N GLU A 48 -9.62 2.98 14.59
CA GLU A 48 -8.83 3.11 15.82
C GLU A 48 -7.55 2.27 15.75
N ALA A 49 -7.65 1.02 15.28
CA ALA A 49 -6.49 0.17 15.10
C ALA A 49 -5.49 0.76 14.11
N GLY A 50 -5.98 1.38 13.03
CA GLY A 50 -5.13 2.08 12.06
C GLY A 50 -4.38 3.26 12.69
N ILE A 51 -5.06 4.06 13.51
CA ILE A 51 -4.46 5.18 14.25
C ILE A 51 -3.38 4.68 15.21
N VAL A 52 -3.66 3.61 15.96
CA VAL A 52 -2.67 3.00 16.87
C VAL A 52 -1.46 2.45 16.10
N ILE A 53 -1.68 1.78 14.96
CA ILE A 53 -0.60 1.29 14.09
C ILE A 53 0.29 2.44 13.62
N ARG A 54 -0.31 3.53 13.14
CA ARG A 54 0.40 4.75 12.71
C ARG A 54 1.18 5.40 13.84
N HIS A 55 0.63 5.40 15.06
CA HIS A 55 1.30 5.89 16.27
C HIS A 55 2.51 5.04 16.67
N LEU A 56 2.35 3.72 16.73
CA LEU A 56 3.43 2.79 17.08
C LEU A 56 4.62 2.88 16.10
N GLY A 57 4.29 3.12 14.83
CA GLY A 57 5.28 3.42 13.82
C GLY A 57 6.19 2.25 13.45
N TYR A 58 7.14 2.53 12.55
CA TYR A 58 8.01 1.50 11.99
C TYR A 58 8.92 0.85 13.04
N ALA A 59 9.40 1.61 14.02
CA ALA A 59 10.35 1.09 15.02
C ALA A 59 9.75 -0.06 15.86
N ARG A 60 8.45 0.00 16.16
CA ARG A 60 7.75 -1.08 16.90
C ARG A 60 7.24 -2.18 15.99
N LEU A 61 6.88 -1.87 14.75
CA LEU A 61 6.19 -2.78 13.84
C LEU A 61 7.07 -3.34 12.71
N SER A 62 8.39 -3.14 12.75
CA SER A 62 9.31 -3.56 11.69
C SER A 62 9.30 -5.07 11.41
N HIS A 63 8.85 -5.88 12.37
CA HIS A 63 8.74 -7.33 12.23
C HIS A 63 7.38 -7.79 11.68
N CYS A 64 6.41 -6.89 11.52
CA CYS A 64 5.03 -7.17 11.06
C CYS A 64 4.76 -6.61 9.65
N LEU A 65 5.78 -6.30 8.86
CA LEU A 65 5.59 -5.63 7.57
C LEU A 65 4.78 -6.45 6.55
N SER A 66 4.85 -7.78 6.62
CA SER A 66 4.06 -8.64 5.72
C SER A 66 2.57 -8.55 6.06
N GLU A 67 2.25 -8.65 7.35
CA GLU A 67 0.90 -8.59 7.90
C GLU A 67 0.28 -7.21 7.68
N LEU A 68 1.06 -6.14 7.88
CA LEU A 68 0.60 -4.78 7.59
C LEU A 68 0.27 -4.56 6.11
N LEU A 69 1.02 -5.19 5.19
CA LEU A 69 0.71 -5.12 3.77
C LEU A 69 -0.61 -5.84 3.45
N GLU A 70 -1.01 -6.87 4.20
CA GLU A 70 -2.28 -7.59 3.95
C GLU A 70 -3.50 -6.70 4.17
N PHE A 71 -3.40 -5.66 5.01
CA PHE A 71 -4.46 -4.67 5.14
C PHE A 71 -4.74 -3.92 3.83
N LEU A 72 -3.80 -3.90 2.88
CA LEU A 72 -3.95 -3.25 1.58
C LEU A 72 -4.58 -4.17 0.53
N GLN A 73 -5.01 -5.38 0.88
CA GLN A 73 -5.74 -6.25 -0.04
C GLN A 73 -7.05 -5.62 -0.53
N ASP A 74 -7.70 -4.81 0.31
CA ASP A 74 -8.86 -4.02 -0.06
C ASP A 74 -8.73 -2.60 0.51
N GLY A 75 -8.43 -1.66 -0.37
CA GLY A 75 -8.27 -0.25 -0.06
C GLY A 75 -9.50 0.43 0.56
N ASN A 76 -10.66 -0.22 0.56
CA ASN A 76 -11.88 0.30 1.18
C ASN A 76 -11.98 0.00 2.68
N TRP A 77 -11.10 -0.85 3.23
CA TRP A 77 -11.11 -1.16 4.65
C TRP A 77 -10.76 0.07 5.49
N PRO A 78 -11.53 0.40 6.54
CA PRO A 78 -11.28 1.53 7.43
C PRO A 78 -9.84 1.69 7.91
N VAL A 79 -9.18 0.58 8.23
CA VAL A 79 -7.81 0.56 8.76
C VAL A 79 -6.76 1.06 7.75
N VAL A 80 -7.05 0.93 6.44
CA VAL A 80 -6.08 1.14 5.35
C VAL A 80 -5.50 2.54 5.40
N ARG A 81 -6.34 3.56 5.63
CA ARG A 81 -5.93 4.96 5.57
C ARG A 81 -4.66 5.22 6.38
N ASP A 82 -4.65 4.77 7.64
CA ASP A 82 -3.54 5.08 8.55
C ASP A 82 -2.38 4.07 8.42
N VAL A 83 -2.67 2.82 8.04
CA VAL A 83 -1.65 1.81 7.74
C VAL A 83 -0.87 2.15 6.48
N ALA A 84 -1.53 2.61 5.43
CA ALA A 84 -0.93 3.10 4.20
C ALA A 84 0.03 4.25 4.48
N LYS A 85 -0.40 5.27 5.25
CA LYS A 85 0.45 6.40 5.65
C LYS A 85 1.72 5.93 6.36
N LEU A 86 1.61 4.95 7.26
CA LEU A 86 2.77 4.34 7.91
C LEU A 86 3.69 3.66 6.88
N LEU A 87 3.15 2.74 6.08
CA LEU A 87 3.94 1.96 5.11
C LEU A 87 4.63 2.85 4.06
N ALA A 88 3.95 3.88 3.56
CA ALA A 88 4.50 4.86 2.63
C ALA A 88 5.72 5.58 3.23
N SER A 89 5.72 5.86 4.54
CA SER A 89 6.82 6.55 5.24
C SER A 89 8.10 5.71 5.39
N ILE A 90 8.02 4.37 5.28
CA ILE A 90 9.15 3.46 5.49
C ILE A 90 10.19 3.58 4.36
N GLY A 91 9.72 3.64 3.11
CA GLY A 91 10.59 3.70 1.94
C GLY A 91 11.37 2.39 1.70
N LYS A 92 12.69 2.49 1.48
CA LYS A 92 13.53 1.37 1.00
C LYS A 92 13.39 0.05 1.78
N PRO A 93 13.30 0.02 3.12
CA PRO A 93 13.14 -1.22 3.88
C PRO A 93 11.87 -2.02 3.53
N LEU A 94 10.83 -1.38 2.98
CA LEU A 94 9.58 -2.06 2.60
C LEU A 94 9.67 -2.79 1.25
N ILE A 95 10.66 -2.46 0.42
CA ILE A 95 10.80 -2.98 -0.95
C ILE A 95 10.79 -4.52 -1.02
N PRO A 96 11.57 -5.27 -0.21
CA PRO A 96 11.57 -6.73 -0.30
C PRO A 96 10.21 -7.37 -0.01
N TYR A 97 9.34 -6.69 0.73
CA TYR A 97 7.99 -7.15 1.05
C TYR A 97 7.03 -6.86 -0.10
N ILE A 98 7.08 -5.66 -0.67
CA ILE A 98 6.30 -5.31 -1.89
C ILE A 98 6.66 -6.25 -3.05
N GLN A 99 7.96 -6.51 -3.27
CA GLN A 99 8.40 -7.44 -4.31
C GLN A 99 7.86 -8.86 -4.12
N LYS A 100 7.67 -9.31 -2.87
CA LYS A 100 7.03 -10.61 -2.61
C LYS A 100 5.56 -10.60 -2.99
N VAL A 101 4.84 -9.51 -2.73
CA VAL A 101 3.43 -9.36 -3.12
C VAL A 101 3.29 -9.31 -4.64
N PHE A 102 4.11 -8.51 -5.32
CA PHE A 102 4.04 -8.34 -6.79
C PHE A 102 4.30 -9.63 -7.57
N LYS A 103 5.04 -10.58 -6.98
CA LYS A 103 5.32 -11.90 -7.54
C LYS A 103 4.18 -12.92 -7.37
N LYS A 104 3.17 -12.61 -6.55
CA LYS A 104 1.99 -13.47 -6.43
C LYS A 104 1.09 -13.27 -7.65
N ASP A 105 0.57 -14.39 -8.15
CA ASP A 105 -0.46 -14.39 -9.19
C ASP A 105 -1.82 -14.10 -8.57
N HIS A 106 -2.74 -13.50 -9.33
CA HIS A 106 -4.13 -13.25 -8.94
C HIS A 106 -4.31 -12.28 -7.75
N GLU A 107 -3.34 -11.39 -7.53
CA GLU A 107 -3.37 -10.35 -6.48
C GLU A 107 -3.40 -8.95 -7.11
N GLU A 108 -4.03 -8.79 -8.28
CA GLU A 108 -3.97 -7.56 -9.07
C GLU A 108 -4.59 -6.37 -8.32
N LEU A 109 -5.69 -6.56 -7.61
CA LEU A 109 -6.31 -5.52 -6.79
C LEU A 109 -5.41 -5.10 -5.61
N TRP A 110 -4.74 -6.04 -4.95
CA TRP A 110 -3.77 -5.74 -3.89
C TRP A 110 -2.56 -4.98 -4.44
N ASN A 111 -2.05 -5.39 -5.60
CA ASN A 111 -0.98 -4.68 -6.29
C ASN A 111 -1.40 -3.24 -6.62
N TYR A 112 -2.62 -3.04 -7.13
CA TYR A 112 -3.18 -1.72 -7.40
C TYR A 112 -3.19 -0.84 -6.14
N TRP A 113 -3.72 -1.33 -5.02
CA TRP A 113 -3.74 -0.56 -3.77
C TRP A 113 -2.34 -0.22 -3.24
N ILE A 114 -1.38 -1.14 -3.33
CA ILE A 114 0.02 -0.85 -2.98
C ILE A 114 0.59 0.25 -3.87
N LEU A 115 0.31 0.22 -5.18
CA LEU A 115 0.84 1.20 -6.11
C LEU A 115 0.30 2.60 -5.80
N ILE A 116 -1.02 2.75 -5.63
CA ILE A 116 -1.63 4.07 -5.43
C ILE A 116 -1.38 4.65 -4.03
N TYR A 117 -1.27 3.82 -2.98
CA TYR A 117 -1.15 4.30 -1.61
C TYR A 117 0.27 4.36 -1.07
N ILE A 118 1.22 3.67 -1.71
CA ILE A 118 2.59 3.54 -1.20
C ILE A 118 3.60 3.98 -2.25
N VAL A 119 3.59 3.36 -3.42
CA VAL A 119 4.67 3.52 -4.41
C VAL A 119 4.58 4.87 -5.15
N SER A 120 3.37 5.34 -5.42
CA SER A 120 3.08 6.65 -6.05
C SER A 120 3.74 7.82 -5.29
N ASP A 121 3.75 7.78 -3.97
CA ASP A 121 4.29 8.83 -3.09
C ASP A 121 5.82 8.78 -2.93
N TRP A 122 6.46 7.71 -3.40
CA TRP A 122 7.90 7.57 -3.25
C TRP A 122 8.68 8.46 -4.21
N LYS A 123 9.91 8.82 -3.81
CA LYS A 123 10.86 9.53 -4.68
C LYS A 123 11.32 8.61 -5.80
N GLU A 124 11.68 9.22 -6.94
CA GLU A 124 12.13 8.49 -8.13
C GLU A 124 13.26 7.51 -7.82
N GLN A 125 14.26 7.89 -7.02
CA GLN A 125 15.39 7.03 -6.69
C GLN A 125 14.97 5.75 -5.93
N THR A 126 13.88 5.80 -5.18
CA THR A 126 13.31 4.62 -4.51
C THR A 126 12.50 3.79 -5.50
N ILE A 127 11.70 4.42 -6.35
CA ILE A 127 10.92 3.75 -7.41
C ILE A 127 11.84 2.98 -8.37
N GLN A 128 13.02 3.53 -8.69
CA GLN A 128 14.00 2.85 -9.55
C GLN A 128 14.39 1.45 -9.04
N LEU A 129 14.32 1.21 -7.72
CA LEU A 129 14.60 -0.10 -7.13
C LEU A 129 13.49 -1.14 -7.38
N LEU A 130 12.29 -0.69 -7.74
CA LEU A 130 11.15 -1.52 -8.13
C LEU A 130 10.93 -1.56 -9.65
N LYS A 131 11.79 -0.91 -10.45
CA LYS A 131 11.59 -0.74 -11.90
C LYS A 131 11.33 -2.07 -12.62
N SER A 132 12.09 -3.12 -12.31
CA SER A 132 11.88 -4.44 -12.91
C SER A 132 10.55 -5.07 -12.53
N ASP A 133 10.12 -4.92 -11.28
CA ASP A 133 8.87 -5.46 -10.79
C ASP A 133 7.67 -4.71 -11.41
N LEU A 134 7.75 -3.38 -11.50
CA LEU A 134 6.73 -2.55 -12.17
C LEU A 134 6.61 -2.91 -13.66
N LEU A 135 7.73 -3.10 -14.35
CA LEU A 135 7.72 -3.56 -15.75
C LEU A 135 7.11 -4.96 -15.89
N ALA A 136 7.26 -5.83 -14.89
CA ALA A 136 6.61 -7.14 -14.90
C ALA A 136 5.09 -7.01 -14.74
N LEU A 137 4.60 -6.11 -13.88
CA LEU A 137 3.17 -5.81 -13.76
C LEU A 137 2.58 -5.29 -15.08
N VAL A 138 3.25 -4.32 -15.71
CA VAL A 138 2.89 -3.80 -17.04
C VAL A 138 2.81 -4.93 -18.08
N LYS A 139 3.81 -5.82 -18.11
CA LYS A 139 3.85 -6.93 -19.07
C LYS A 139 2.75 -7.97 -18.83
N ARG A 140 2.39 -8.20 -17.57
CA ARG A 140 1.31 -9.12 -17.20
C ARG A 140 -0.04 -8.58 -17.67
N GLY A 141 -0.24 -7.26 -17.59
CA GLY A 141 -1.57 -6.67 -17.68
C GLY A 141 -2.46 -7.13 -16.54
N ASP A 142 -3.67 -6.60 -16.46
CA ASP A 142 -4.72 -7.03 -15.53
C ASP A 142 -6.05 -6.33 -15.81
N LYS A 143 -7.07 -6.66 -15.04
CA LYS A 143 -8.42 -6.06 -15.09
C LYS A 143 -8.76 -5.21 -13.87
N GLU A 144 -7.79 -4.92 -13.01
CA GLU A 144 -7.97 -4.21 -11.73
C GLU A 144 -7.25 -2.84 -11.72
N GLY A 145 -6.48 -2.52 -12.76
CA GLY A 145 -5.79 -1.24 -12.96
C GLY A 145 -4.32 -1.21 -12.51
N ALA A 146 -3.77 -2.31 -11.98
CA ALA A 146 -2.42 -2.33 -11.44
C ALA A 146 -1.35 -2.06 -12.51
N ALA A 147 -1.52 -2.60 -13.72
CA ALA A 147 -0.61 -2.44 -14.83
C ALA A 147 -0.62 -1.01 -15.39
N VAL A 148 -1.80 -0.38 -15.46
CA VAL A 148 -1.94 1.02 -15.84
C VAL A 148 -1.26 1.92 -14.81
N GLU A 149 -1.49 1.67 -13.52
CA GLU A 149 -0.86 2.46 -12.46
C GLU A 149 0.66 2.24 -12.39
N ALA A 150 1.13 1.00 -12.60
CA ALA A 150 2.56 0.70 -12.71
C ALA A 150 3.21 1.48 -13.85
N LEU A 151 2.54 1.59 -15.02
CA LEU A 151 3.03 2.41 -16.12
C LEU A 151 3.07 3.90 -15.77
N ARG A 152 2.04 4.42 -15.09
CA ARG A 152 1.99 5.81 -14.61
C ARG A 152 3.17 6.14 -13.71
N ILE A 153 3.48 5.24 -12.77
CA ILE A 153 4.66 5.37 -11.89
C ILE A 153 5.96 5.30 -12.70
N LEU A 154 6.06 4.36 -13.66
CA LEU A 154 7.24 4.18 -14.51
C LEU A 154 7.55 5.38 -15.41
N LYS A 155 6.56 6.22 -15.75
CA LYS A 155 6.78 7.49 -16.48
C LYS A 155 7.87 8.36 -15.83
N ARG A 156 8.03 8.26 -14.51
CA ARG A 156 9.03 9.00 -13.73
C ARG A 156 10.44 8.42 -13.85
N CYS A 157 10.58 7.18 -14.33
CA CYS A 157 11.83 6.41 -14.27
C CYS A 157 12.31 5.90 -15.63
N LEU A 158 11.47 5.98 -16.65
CA LEU A 158 11.77 5.59 -18.02
C LEU A 158 12.11 6.82 -18.87
N ASN A 159 12.99 6.62 -19.86
CA ASN A 159 13.08 7.59 -20.94
C ASN A 159 11.83 7.52 -21.83
N GLU A 160 11.63 8.54 -22.66
CA GLU A 160 10.46 8.68 -23.51
C GLU A 160 10.23 7.46 -24.43
N SER A 161 11.30 6.93 -25.04
CA SER A 161 11.21 5.77 -25.94
C SER A 161 10.76 4.50 -25.21
N ASP A 162 11.37 4.21 -24.05
CA ASP A 162 11.02 3.04 -23.25
C ASP A 162 9.60 3.13 -22.71
N PHE A 163 9.18 4.32 -22.27
CA PHE A 163 7.82 4.57 -21.81
C PHE A 163 6.80 4.33 -22.92
N HIS A 164 7.00 4.92 -24.11
CA HIS A 164 6.10 4.70 -25.25
C HIS A 164 6.06 3.24 -25.70
N HIS A 165 7.18 2.52 -25.60
CA HIS A 165 7.20 1.09 -25.88
C HIS A 165 6.29 0.31 -24.91
N GLN A 166 6.36 0.60 -23.61
CA GLN A 166 5.47 -0.03 -22.62
C GLN A 166 3.99 0.39 -22.78
N TYR A 167 3.74 1.66 -23.08
CA TYR A 167 2.40 2.19 -23.36
C TYR A 167 1.74 1.44 -24.52
N ASN A 168 2.45 1.32 -25.65
CA ASN A 168 1.93 0.63 -26.83
C ASN A 168 1.71 -0.87 -26.57
N TYR A 169 2.54 -1.47 -25.72
CA TYR A 169 2.34 -2.86 -25.30
C TYR A 169 1.02 -3.04 -24.53
N LEU A 170 0.75 -2.21 -23.51
CA LEU A 170 -0.51 -2.25 -22.76
C LEU A 170 -1.71 -1.88 -23.63
N LEU A 171 -1.57 -0.89 -24.53
CA LEU A 171 -2.62 -0.54 -25.48
C LEU A 171 -3.00 -1.74 -26.36
N GLY A 172 -2.01 -2.57 -26.74
CA GLY A 172 -2.23 -3.83 -27.44
C GLY A 172 -3.02 -4.84 -26.61
N ILE A 173 -2.73 -4.97 -25.31
CA ILE A 173 -3.46 -5.86 -24.38
C ILE A 173 -4.90 -5.41 -24.22
N TYR A 174 -5.13 -4.11 -24.02
CA TYR A 174 -6.45 -3.53 -23.77
C TYR A 174 -7.23 -3.20 -25.04
N LYS A 175 -6.73 -3.61 -26.21
CA LYS A 175 -7.40 -3.35 -27.48
C LYS A 175 -8.82 -3.92 -27.47
N GLY A 176 -9.80 -3.03 -27.57
CA GLY A 176 -11.22 -3.38 -27.59
C GLY A 176 -11.93 -3.23 -26.24
N ASP A 177 -11.19 -2.94 -25.16
CA ASP A 177 -11.77 -2.51 -23.89
C ASP A 177 -11.70 -0.98 -23.80
N LYS A 178 -12.82 -0.31 -24.09
CA LYS A 178 -12.88 1.15 -24.11
C LYS A 178 -12.48 1.76 -22.76
N TYR A 179 -12.88 1.15 -21.66
CA TYR A 179 -12.57 1.68 -20.33
C TYR A 179 -11.06 1.71 -20.10
N TRP A 180 -10.37 0.59 -20.35
CA TRP A 180 -8.92 0.53 -20.15
C TRP A 180 -8.12 1.34 -21.16
N VAL A 181 -8.62 1.51 -22.39
CA VAL A 181 -8.02 2.44 -23.36
C VAL A 181 -8.13 3.88 -22.86
N ASP A 182 -9.32 4.31 -22.44
CA ASP A 182 -9.55 5.67 -21.94
C ASP A 182 -8.68 5.93 -20.67
N GLU A 183 -8.61 4.97 -19.74
CA GLU A 183 -7.75 5.05 -18.55
C GLU A 183 -6.25 5.14 -18.92
N LEU A 184 -5.80 4.33 -19.87
CA LEU A 184 -4.40 4.33 -20.32
C LEU A 184 -4.03 5.66 -21.00
N GLU A 185 -4.94 6.28 -21.75
CA GLU A 185 -4.72 7.60 -22.37
C GLU A 185 -4.45 8.69 -21.33
N THR A 186 -5.04 8.59 -20.13
CA THR A 186 -4.76 9.54 -19.02
C THR A 186 -3.30 9.47 -18.52
N VAL A 187 -2.57 8.41 -18.85
CA VAL A 187 -1.16 8.26 -18.47
C VAL A 187 -0.23 9.12 -19.35
N LEU A 188 -0.68 9.51 -20.55
CA LEU A 188 0.07 10.40 -21.45
C LEU A 188 0.07 11.85 -20.99
N GLN A 189 -0.99 12.29 -20.31
CA GLN A 189 -1.15 13.62 -19.74
C GLN A 189 -0.11 13.90 -18.64
#